data_AF-A0A831TW67-F1
#
_entry.id   AF-A0A831TW67-F1
#
_cell.length_a   1.000
_cell.length_b   1.000
_cell.length_c   1.000
_cell.angle_alpha   90.00
_cell.angle_beta   90.00
_cell.angle_gamma   90.00
#
_symmetry.space_group_name_H-M   'P 1'
#
loop_
_entity.id
_entity.type
_entity.pdbx_description
1 polymer ?
#
loop_
_entity_poly.entity_id
_entity_poly.type
_entity_poly.pdbx_seq_one_letter_code
_entity_poly.pdbx_strand_id
1 'polypeptide(L)' 'MDHHTLRLLEFAEIQRLLAEQTVTALGRERALAWLPSRDPQEVARWQRETAEAAHLLDQEGQLPFGGVRDVRRAVDAAA' A
#
# COMPACT_ATOMS: atom_id res chain seq x y z
N MET A 1 -9.14 -5.35 -14.20
CA MET A 1 -7.88 -5.85 -14.80
C MET A 1 -8.02 -7.34 -15.08
N ASP A 2 -7.27 -7.89 -16.03
CA ASP A 2 -7.32 -9.33 -16.36
C ASP A 2 -6.35 -10.13 -15.47
N HIS A 3 -6.86 -11.18 -14.82
CA HIS A 3 -6.10 -12.03 -13.91
C HIS A 3 -5.03 -12.88 -14.65
N HIS A 4 -5.28 -13.25 -15.91
CA HIS A 4 -4.27 -13.98 -16.69
C HIS A 4 -3.03 -13.12 -16.92
N THR A 5 -3.22 -11.87 -17.33
CA THR A 5 -2.15 -10.87 -17.48
C THR A 5 -1.34 -10.68 -16.20
N LEU A 6 -1.99 -10.52 -15.04
CA LEU A 6 -1.29 -10.33 -13.76
C LEU A 6 -0.44 -11.54 -13.36
N ARG A 7 -0.88 -12.75 -13.68
CA ARG A 7 -0.07 -13.96 -13.46
C ARG A 7 1.14 -14.01 -14.39
N LEU A 8 0.94 -13.71 -15.68
CA LEU A 8 2.03 -13.71 -16.66
C LEU A 8 3.12 -12.69 -16.32
N LEU A 9 2.74 -11.55 -15.76
CA LEU A 9 3.66 -10.51 -15.31
C LEU A 9 4.21 -10.75 -13.89
N GLU A 10 3.92 -11.91 -13.28
CA GLU A 10 4.37 -12.27 -11.93
C GLU A 10 4.02 -11.20 -10.87
N PHE A 11 2.86 -10.56 -11.02
CA PHE A 11 2.50 -9.40 -10.21
C PHE A 11 2.41 -9.71 -8.70
N ALA A 12 2.13 -10.96 -8.34
CA ALA A 12 2.15 -11.42 -6.96
C ALA A 12 3.53 -11.25 -6.29
N GLU A 13 4.62 -11.38 -7.05
CA GLU A 13 5.98 -11.12 -6.53
C GLU A 13 6.19 -9.64 -6.24
N ILE A 14 5.65 -8.75 -7.08
CA ILE A 14 5.68 -7.30 -6.83
C ILE A 14 4.93 -6.97 -5.54
N GLN A 15 3.75 -7.56 -5.31
CA GLN A 15 2.99 -7.39 -4.07
C GLN A 15 3.79 -7.90 -2.85
N ARG A 16 4.47 -9.05 -2.97
CA ARG A 16 5.31 -9.60 -1.90
C ARG A 16 6.48 -8.68 -1.57
N LEU A 17 7.22 -8.22 -2.59
CA LEU A 17 8.33 -7.28 -2.41
C LEU A 17 7.86 -5.98 -1.76
N LEU A 18 6.71 -5.44 -2.18
CA LEU A 18 6.13 -4.25 -1.55
C LEU A 18 5.75 -4.51 -0.09
N ALA A 19 5.11 -5.64 0.19
CA ALA A 19 4.71 -6.03 1.54
C ALA A 19 5.89 -6.16 2.50
N GLU A 20 7.05 -6.61 2.03
CA GLU A 20 8.30 -6.70 2.81
C GLU A 20 8.86 -5.32 3.20
N GLN A 21 8.53 -4.26 2.46
CA GLN A 21 8.95 -2.89 2.78
C GLN A 21 7.98 -2.17 3.72
N THR A 22 6.87 -2.82 4.12
CA THR A 22 5.88 -2.18 5.00
C THR A 22 6.24 -2.31 6.48
N VAL A 23 5.99 -1.23 7.24
CA VAL A 23 6.25 -1.19 8.69
C VAL A 23 5.06 -1.68 9.52
N THR A 24 3.84 -1.58 8.99
CA THR A 24 2.60 -1.87 9.73
C THR A 24 1.89 -3.09 9.16
N ALA A 25 1.20 -3.86 10.01
CA ALA A 25 0.40 -5.00 9.58
C ALA A 25 -0.71 -4.60 8.58
N LEU A 26 -1.33 -3.44 8.79
CA LEU A 26 -2.31 -2.87 7.87
C LEU A 26 -1.70 -2.49 6.52
N GLY A 27 -0.50 -1.91 6.52
CA GLY A 27 0.25 -1.63 5.30
C GLY A 27 0.55 -2.91 4.51
N ARG A 28 0.98 -3.96 5.23
CA ARG A 28 1.24 -5.28 4.64
C ARG A 28 0.00 -5.89 4.00
N GLU A 29 -1.14 -5.86 4.71
CA GLU A 29 -2.44 -6.32 4.20
C GLU A 29 -2.82 -5.56 2.92
N ARG A 30 -2.68 -4.23 2.93
CA ARG A 30 -2.96 -3.38 1.75
C ARG A 30 -2.04 -3.68 0.57
N ALA A 31 -0.74 -3.86 0.80
CA ALA A 31 0.23 -4.18 -0.24
C ALA A 31 -0.09 -5.51 -0.93
N LEU A 32 -0.47 -6.53 -0.16
CA LEU A 32 -0.84 -7.85 -0.69
C LEU A 32 -2.18 -7.85 -1.43
N ALA A 33 -3.10 -6.95 -1.07
CA ALA A 33 -4.39 -6.82 -1.74
C ALA A 33 -4.39 -5.81 -2.92
N TRP A 34 -3.32 -5.03 -3.10
CA TRP A 34 -3.27 -3.96 -4.08
C TRP A 34 -3.27 -4.49 -5.51
N LEU A 35 -4.06 -3.87 -6.40
CA LEU A 35 -4.12 -4.21 -7.82
C LEU A 35 -3.93 -2.95 -8.69
N PRO A 36 -3.39 -3.09 -9.91
CA PRO A 36 -3.27 -1.96 -10.82
C PRO A 36 -4.64 -1.41 -11.22
N SER A 37 -4.74 -0.10 -11.35
CA SER A 37 -5.94 0.58 -11.82
C SER A 37 -5.86 0.94 -13.30
N ARG A 38 -7.02 1.03 -13.94
CA ARG A 38 -7.18 1.61 -15.29
C ARG A 38 -7.80 3.01 -15.27
N ASP A 39 -8.20 3.50 -14.10
CA ASP A 39 -8.72 4.85 -13.94
C ASP A 39 -7.55 5.85 -13.87
N PRO A 40 -7.42 6.77 -14.84
CA PRO A 40 -6.34 7.75 -14.85
C PRO A 40 -6.34 8.67 -13.62
N GLN A 41 -7.51 8.99 -13.06
CA GLN A 41 -7.60 9.86 -11.89
C GLN A 41 -7.05 9.18 -10.64
N GLU A 42 -7.40 7.90 -10.46
CA GLU A 42 -6.87 7.07 -9.38
C GLU A 42 -5.36 6.88 -9.51
N VAL A 43 -4.88 6.54 -10.72
CA VAL A 43 -3.45 6.38 -10.99
C VAL A 43 -2.68 7.67 -10.70
N ALA A 44 -3.17 8.82 -11.17
CA ALA A 44 -2.53 10.10 -10.91
C ALA A 44 -2.52 10.45 -9.42
N ARG A 45 -3.58 10.11 -8.67
CA ARG A 45 -3.63 10.30 -7.23
C ARG A 45 -2.60 9.44 -6.51
N TRP A 46 -2.53 8.14 -6.79
CA TRP A 46 -1.56 7.25 -6.16
C TRP A 46 -0.11 7.63 -6.46
N GLN A 47 0.18 8.09 -7.67
CA GLN A 47 1.51 8.57 -8.03
C GLN A 47 1.89 9.83 -7.25
N ARG A 48 0.96 10.78 -7.07
CA ARG A 48 1.20 11.98 -6.24
C ARG A 48 1.43 11.61 -4.78
N GLU A 49 0.58 10.76 -4.20
CA GLU A 49 0.72 10.28 -2.82
C GLU A 49 2.08 9.58 -2.62
N THR A 50 2.50 8.74 -3.58
CA THR A 50 3.81 8.06 -3.55
C THR A 50 4.97 9.06 -3.67
N ALA A 51 4.87 10.05 -4.56
CA ALA A 51 5.92 11.06 -4.75
C ALA A 51 6.12 11.92 -3.50
N GLU A 52 5.02 12.31 -2.84
CA GLU A 52 5.06 13.03 -1.56
C GLU A 52 5.70 12.17 -0.46
N ALA A 53 5.27 10.91 -0.31
CA ALA A 53 5.85 10.00 0.67
C ALA A 53 7.36 9.75 0.43
N ALA A 54 7.77 9.61 -0.83
CA ALA A 54 9.18 9.47 -1.20
C ALA A 54 9.99 10.72 -0.86
N HIS A 55 9.44 11.91 -1.10
CA HIS A 55 10.08 13.16 -0.73
C HIS A 55 10.27 13.28 0.79
N LEU A 56 9.24 12.94 1.57
CA LEU A 56 9.34 12.94 3.04
C LEU A 56 10.34 11.90 3.55
N LEU A 57 10.40 10.71 2.94
CA LEU A 57 11.40 9.70 3.28
C LEU A 57 12.83 10.17 3.01
N ASP A 58 13.05 10.86 1.89
CA ASP A 58 14.36 11.42 1.55
C ASP A 58 14.80 12.52 2.53
N GLN A 59 13.85 13.33 3.00
CA GLN A 59 14.11 14.42 3.95
C GLN A 59 14.29 13.94 5.40
N GLU A 60 13.41 13.05 5.88
CA GLU A 60 13.31 12.67 7.29
C GLU A 60 13.97 11.32 7.59
N GLY A 61 14.35 10.55 6.57
CA GLY A 61 15.00 9.24 6.67
C GLY A 61 14.08 8.10 7.11
N GLN A 62 13.08 8.36 7.96
CA GLN A 62 12.07 7.39 8.36
C GLN A 62 10.73 8.07 8.64
N LEU A 63 9.63 7.38 8.31
CA LEU A 63 8.29 7.84 8.64
C LEU A 63 7.85 7.30 10.02
N PRO A 64 7.15 8.09 10.86
CA PRO A 64 6.83 7.75 12.25
C PRO A 64 5.66 6.76 12.38
N PHE A 65 5.71 5.62 11.69
CA PHE A 65 4.62 4.62 11.69
C PHE A 65 4.64 3.62 12.86
N GLY A 66 5.63 3.69 13.75
CA GLY A 66 5.80 2.73 14.85
C GLY A 66 4.64 2.66 15.87
N GLY A 67 3.74 3.65 15.89
CA GLY A 67 2.57 3.69 16.78
C GLY A 67 1.25 3.24 16.17
N VAL A 68 1.23 2.88 14.87
CA VAL A 68 -0.02 2.57 14.16
C VAL A 68 -0.60 1.24 14.65
N ARG A 69 -1.89 1.26 15.02
CA ARG A 69 -2.64 0.07 15.49
C ARG A 69 -3.90 -0.11 14.65
N ASP A 70 -4.32 -1.37 14.52
CA ASP A 70 -5.60 -1.70 13.88
C ASP A 70 -6.76 -1.38 14.83
N VAL A 71 -7.59 -0.41 14.43
CA VAL A 71 -8.74 0.07 15.19
C VAL A 71 -10.06 -0.56 14.76
N ARG A 72 -10.10 -1.41 13.73
CA ARG A 72 -11.34 -2.00 13.20
C ARG A 72 -12.16 -2.68 14.30
N ARG A 73 -11.51 -3.51 15.13
CA ARG A 73 -12.16 -4.18 16.27
C ARG A 73 -12.73 -3.23 17.32
N ALA A 74 -12.05 -2.11 17.57
CA ALA A 74 -12.51 -1.14 18.55
C ALA A 74 -13.74 -0.37 18.01
N VAL A 75 -13.76 -0.09 16.70
CA VAL A 75 -14.91 0.51 16.01
C VAL A 75 -16.10 -0.45 16.01
N ASP A 76 -15.89 -1.73 15.68
CA ASP A 76 -16.96 -2.73 15.65
C ASP A 76 -17.60 -2.94 17.04
N ALA A 77 -16.82 -2.83 18.12
CA ALA A 77 -17.31 -2.95 19.49
C ALA A 77 -18.11 -1.73 20.00
N ALA A 78 -18.04 -0.59 19.28
CA ALA A 78 -18.72 0.65 19.64
C ALA A 78 -20.03 0.86 18.86
N ALA A 79 -20.33 0.01 17.87
CA ALA A 79 -21.56 0.00 17.09
C ALA A 79 -22.63 -0.89 17.73
#